data_AF-A0A2R4FIC3-F1
#
_entry.id   AF-A0A2R4FIC3-F1
#
_cell.length_a   1.000
_cell.length_b   1.000
_cell.length_c   1.000
_cell.angle_alpha   90.00
_cell.angle_beta   90.00
_cell.angle_gamma   90.00
#
_symmetry.space_group_name_H-M   'P 1'
#
loop_
_entity.id
_entity.type
_entity.pdbx_description
1 polymer ?
#
loop_
_entity_poly.entity_id
_entity_poly.type
_entity_poly.pdbx_seq_one_letter_code
_entity_poly.pdbx_strand_id
1 'polypeptide(L)'
;MDITQVKATITRGKQAAADGSVLAQGVRDQAEQARTSAAATAHDSTHDEVEAGLKKLKEAMREASRVAELLGSGSDAASEYAAKL
;
A
#
# COMPACT_ATOMS: atom_id res chain seq x y z
N MET A 1 -4.77 -30.92 8.57
CA MET A 1 -3.65 -30.07 8.09
C MET A 1 -2.56 -30.16 9.14
N ASP A 2 -1.35 -30.56 8.75
CA ASP A 2 -0.22 -30.72 9.68
C ASP A 2 0.35 -29.35 10.10
N ILE A 3 0.97 -29.27 11.28
CA ILE A 3 1.56 -28.04 11.82
C ILE A 3 2.63 -27.45 10.88
N THR A 4 3.33 -28.31 10.14
CA THR A 4 4.28 -27.91 9.09
C THR A 4 3.57 -27.17 7.95
N GLN A 5 2.39 -27.64 7.54
CA GLN A 5 1.57 -27.00 6.49
C GLN A 5 0.99 -25.67 6.98
N VAL A 6 0.63 -25.56 8.27
CA VAL A 6 0.20 -24.31 8.90
C VAL A 6 1.32 -23.27 8.87
N LYS A 7 2.52 -23.64 9.33
CA LYS A 7 3.71 -22.76 9.30
C LYS A 7 4.06 -22.31 7.88
N ALA A 8 4.08 -23.22 6.91
CA ALA A 8 4.36 -22.89 5.51
C ALA A 8 3.31 -21.97 4.87
N THR A 9 2.05 -22.06 5.30
CA THR A 9 0.97 -21.17 4.82
C THR A 9 1.11 -19.78 5.42
N ILE A 10 1.42 -19.69 6.71
CA ILE A 10 1.66 -18.42 7.40
C ILE A 10 2.87 -17.70 6.80
N THR A 11 3.99 -18.39 6.57
CA THR A 11 5.18 -17.78 5.95
C THR A 11 4.88 -17.22 4.57
N ARG A 12 4.13 -17.96 3.73
CA ARG A 12 3.71 -17.48 2.41
C ARG A 12 2.78 -16.26 2.50
N GLY A 13 1.84 -16.27 3.46
CA GLY A 13 0.96 -15.13 3.71
C GLY A 13 1.73 -13.87 4.13
N LYS A 14 2.73 -14.00 5.02
CA LYS A 14 3.62 -12.91 5.40
C LYS A 14 4.40 -12.34 4.23
N GLN A 15 4.95 -13.22 3.38
CA GLN A 15 5.70 -12.80 2.19
C GLN A 15 4.80 -12.00 1.24
N ALA A 16 3.59 -12.50 0.95
CA ALA A 16 2.63 -11.81 0.12
C ALA A 16 2.19 -10.46 0.71
N ALA A 17 2.04 -10.36 2.04
CA ALA A 17 1.73 -9.11 2.72
C ALA A 17 2.88 -8.09 2.64
N ALA A 18 4.12 -8.55 2.79
CA ALA A 18 5.31 -7.71 2.62
C ALA A 18 5.43 -7.18 1.18
N ASP A 19 5.28 -8.05 0.19
CA ASP A 19 5.30 -7.68 -1.23
C ASP A 19 4.17 -6.69 -1.56
N GLY A 20 2.96 -6.93 -1.02
CA GLY A 20 1.82 -6.02 -1.17
C GLY A 20 2.05 -4.64 -0.56
N SER A 21 2.73 -4.57 0.59
CA SER A 21 3.12 -3.30 1.21
C SER A 21 4.10 -2.51 0.34
N VAL A 22 5.12 -3.18 -0.22
CA VAL A 22 6.08 -2.56 -1.16
C VAL A 22 5.36 -2.03 -2.41
N LEU A 23 4.43 -2.80 -2.98
CA LEU A 23 3.65 -2.37 -4.14
C LEU A 23 2.76 -1.15 -3.82
N ALA A 24 2.07 -1.17 -2.67
CA ALA A 24 1.24 -0.04 -2.24
C ALA A 24 2.07 1.24 -2.05
N GLN A 25 3.29 1.11 -1.52
CA GLN A 25 4.22 2.21 -1.37
C GLN A 25 4.74 2.73 -2.71
N GLY A 26 5.05 1.83 -3.66
CA GLY A 26 5.41 2.21 -5.02
C GLY A 26 4.29 2.95 -5.76
N VAL A 27 3.04 2.52 -5.60
CA VAL A 27 1.86 3.23 -6.15
C VAL A 27 1.71 4.61 -5.52
N ARG A 28 1.93 4.74 -4.21
CA ARG A 28 1.93 6.04 -3.52
C ARG A 28 3.01 6.97 -4.06
N ASP A 29 4.23 6.48 -4.27
CA ASP A 29 5.33 7.31 -4.75
C ASP A 29 5.10 7.77 -6.20
N GLN A 30 4.60 6.89 -7.06
CA GLN A 30 4.18 7.23 -8.42
C GLN A 30 3.03 8.25 -8.42
N ALA A 31 2.07 8.09 -7.51
CA ALA A 31 1.00 9.03 -7.31
C ALA A 31 1.55 10.41 -6.88
N GLU A 32 2.49 10.48 -5.95
CA GLU A 32 3.11 11.74 -5.52
C GLU A 32 3.92 12.43 -6.63
N GLN A 33 4.62 11.65 -7.47
CA GLN A 33 5.32 12.18 -8.64
C GLN A 33 4.35 12.75 -9.69
N ALA A 34 3.25 12.03 -9.97
CA ALA A 34 2.19 12.51 -10.84
C ALA A 34 1.55 13.79 -10.28
N ARG A 35 1.35 13.85 -8.94
CA ARG A 35 0.85 15.03 -8.22
C ARG A 35 1.73 16.26 -8.46
N THR A 36 3.04 16.09 -8.25
CA THR A 36 4.03 17.16 -8.38
C THR A 36 4.12 17.63 -9.83
N SER A 37 4.14 16.69 -10.78
CA SER A 37 4.17 17.00 -12.21
C SER A 37 2.90 17.73 -12.65
N ALA A 38 1.72 17.27 -12.22
CA ALA A 38 0.45 17.93 -12.51
C ALA A 38 0.39 19.33 -11.88
N ALA A 39 0.85 19.52 -10.64
CA ALA A 39 0.88 20.83 -9.98
C ALA A 39 1.82 21.82 -10.69
N ALA A 40 2.97 21.35 -11.20
CA ALA A 40 3.88 22.17 -12.00
C ALA A 40 3.24 22.62 -13.33
N THR A 41 2.47 21.73 -13.97
CA THR A 41 1.77 22.03 -15.25
C THR A 41 0.50 22.87 -15.05
N ALA A 42 -0.21 22.71 -13.92
CA ALA A 42 -1.44 23.46 -13.63
C ALA A 42 -1.21 24.97 -13.47
N HIS A 43 0.03 25.38 -13.25
CA HIS A 43 0.41 26.79 -13.21
C HIS A 43 0.19 27.49 -14.58
N ASP A 44 0.02 26.73 -15.67
CA ASP A 44 -0.13 27.24 -17.05
C ASP A 44 -1.51 27.06 -17.70
N SER A 45 -2.42 26.20 -17.20
CA SER A 45 -3.80 26.12 -17.74
C SER A 45 -4.77 25.24 -16.92
N THR A 46 -6.02 25.70 -16.77
CA THR A 46 -7.24 24.99 -16.29
C THR A 46 -7.17 24.34 -14.89
N HIS A 47 -7.66 25.09 -13.88
CA HIS A 47 -7.52 24.80 -12.45
C HIS A 47 -8.39 23.65 -11.92
N ASP A 48 -9.64 23.53 -12.36
CA ASP A 48 -10.64 22.69 -11.68
C ASP A 48 -10.45 21.18 -11.88
N GLU A 49 -10.10 20.76 -13.10
CA GLU A 49 -9.88 19.33 -13.41
C GLU A 49 -8.59 18.80 -12.77
N VAL A 50 -7.56 19.65 -12.69
CA VAL A 50 -6.31 19.32 -12.02
C VAL A 50 -6.52 19.23 -10.52
N GLU A 51 -7.26 20.17 -9.90
CA GLU A 51 -7.61 20.09 -8.47
C GLU A 51 -8.41 18.82 -8.13
N ALA A 52 -9.39 18.46 -8.96
CA ALA A 52 -10.16 17.22 -8.80
C ALA A 52 -9.28 15.97 -8.91
N GLY A 53 -8.33 15.96 -9.87
CA GLY A 53 -7.33 14.89 -10.01
C GLY A 53 -6.41 14.77 -8.80
N LEU A 54 -5.89 15.91 -8.31
CA LEU A 54 -5.05 15.98 -7.11
C LEU A 54 -5.79 15.47 -5.86
N LYS A 55 -7.10 15.72 -5.75
CA LYS A 55 -7.92 15.21 -4.64
C LYS A 55 -8.05 13.69 -4.68
N LYS A 56 -8.41 13.11 -5.82
CA LYS A 56 -8.51 11.64 -6.02
C LYS A 56 -7.17 10.96 -5.74
N LEU A 57 -6.08 11.59 -6.13
CA LEU A 57 -4.72 11.09 -5.90
C LEU A 57 -4.36 11.05 -4.42
N LYS A 58 -4.68 12.10 -3.66
CA LYS A 58 -4.52 12.12 -2.19
C LYS A 58 -5.36 11.05 -1.50
N GLU A 59 -6.58 10.81 -1.97
CA GLU A 59 -7.44 9.73 -1.45
C GLU A 59 -6.82 8.36 -1.73
N ALA A 60 -6.33 8.11 -2.95
CA ALA A 60 -5.63 6.88 -3.30
C ALA A 60 -4.36 6.66 -2.47
N MET A 61 -3.56 7.70 -2.22
CA MET A 61 -2.37 7.62 -1.36
C MET A 61 -2.70 7.26 0.10
N ARG A 62 -3.81 7.79 0.63
CA ARG A 62 -4.28 7.46 1.98
C ARG A 62 -4.73 6.01 2.06
N GLU A 63 -5.49 5.55 1.08
CA GLU A 63 -5.95 4.16 1.05
C GLU A 63 -4.78 3.18 0.87
N ALA A 64 -3.81 3.49 0.01
CA ALA A 64 -2.59 2.69 -0.15
C ALA A 64 -1.79 2.60 1.17
N SER A 65 -1.68 3.70 1.90
CA SER A 65 -1.00 3.71 3.22
C SER A 65 -1.75 2.87 4.24
N ARG A 66 -3.09 2.96 4.27
CA ARG A 66 -3.93 2.13 5.13
C ARG A 66 -3.80 0.64 4.81
N VAL A 67 -3.76 0.28 3.53
CA VAL A 67 -3.55 -1.11 3.09
C VAL A 67 -2.18 -1.60 3.54
N ALA A 68 -1.12 -0.80 3.40
CA ALA A 68 0.22 -1.16 3.86
C ALA A 68 0.27 -1.42 5.39
N GLU A 69 -0.38 -0.57 6.19
CA GLU A 69 -0.50 -0.77 7.65
C GLU A 69 -1.27 -2.04 8.02
N LEU A 70 -2.37 -2.32 7.33
CA LEU A 70 -3.16 -3.55 7.54
C LEU A 70 -2.38 -4.81 7.17
N LEU A 71 -1.63 -4.76 6.07
CA LEU A 71 -0.76 -5.87 5.66
C LEU A 71 0.40 -6.08 6.66
N GLY A 72 1.01 -5.00 7.15
CA GLY A 72 2.05 -5.06 8.18
C GLY A 72 1.55 -5.69 9.48
N SER A 73 0.47 -5.13 10.04
CA SER A 73 -0.14 -5.66 11.28
C SER A 73 -0.65 -7.09 11.14
N GLY A 74 -1.21 -7.46 9.99
CA GLY A 74 -1.61 -8.83 9.68
C GLY A 74 -0.42 -9.79 9.62
N SER A 75 0.71 -9.36 9.04
CA SER A 75 1.96 -10.12 9.03
C SER A 75 2.53 -10.31 10.44
N ASP A 76 2.48 -9.30 11.28
CA ASP A 76 2.96 -9.37 12.67
C ASP A 76 2.11 -10.33 13.51
N ALA A 77 0.78 -10.21 13.43
CA ALA A 77 -0.14 -11.14 14.10
C ALA A 77 0.06 -12.60 13.64
N ALA A 78 0.25 -12.81 12.33
CA ALA A 78 0.55 -14.13 11.80
C ALA A 78 1.90 -14.67 12.31
N SER A 79 2.89 -13.81 12.50
CA SER A 79 4.20 -14.15 13.07
C SER A 79 4.07 -14.61 14.52
N GLU A 80 3.35 -13.85 15.34
CA GLU A 80 3.12 -14.21 16.74
C GLU A 80 2.37 -15.53 16.87
N TYR A 81 1.38 -15.76 16.00
CA TYR A 81 0.64 -17.01 15.99
C TYR A 81 1.53 -18.20 15.58
N ALA A 82 2.35 -18.04 14.53
CA ALA A 82 3.30 -19.07 14.11
C ALA A 82 4.35 -19.41 15.17
N ALA A 83 4.77 -18.43 15.98
CA ALA A 83 5.72 -18.65 17.08
C ALA A 83 5.10 -19.44 18.26
N LYS A 84 3.77 -19.41 18.39
CA LYS A 84 3.01 -20.15 19.42
C LYS A 84 2.62 -21.57 18.99
N LEU A 85 2.82 -21.92 17.71
CA LEU A 85 2.64 -23.25 17.13
C LEU A 85 3.95 -24.06 17.18
#